data_AF-A0A7K7KV13-F1
#
_entry.id   AF-A0A7K7KV13-F1
#
_cell.length_a   1.000
_cell.length_b   1.000
_cell.length_c   1.000
_cell.angle_alpha   90.00
_cell.angle_beta   90.00
_cell.angle_gamma   90.00
#
_symmetry.space_group_name_H-M   'P 1'
#
loop_
_entity.id
_entity.type
_entity.pdbx_description
1 polymer ?
#
loop_
_entity_poly.entity_id
_entity_poly.type
_entity_poly.pdbx_seq_one_letter_code
_entity_poly.pdbx_strand_id
1 'polypeptide(L)' 'RMEPASPRPGPPPGEAPREGGRRKRTSFSKAQLELLVRAFEKQPYPGIALREQLAGLTDIPEARIQ' A
#
# COMPACT_ATOMS: atom_id res chain seq x y z
N ARG A 1 -3.79 35.05 43.04
CA ARG A 1 -4.15 33.70 43.56
C ARG A 1 -4.37 32.80 42.35
N MET A 2 -3.75 31.60 42.37
CA MET A 2 -3.65 30.57 41.31
C MET A 2 -4.93 30.28 40.50
N GLU A 3 -4.71 29.91 39.22
CA GLU A 3 -5.62 29.18 38.31
C GLU A 3 -6.09 27.81 38.89
N PRO A 4 -7.10 27.15 38.30
CA PRO A 4 -6.71 26.12 37.33
C PRO A 4 -7.55 26.15 36.05
N ALA A 5 -6.85 26.23 34.92
CA ALA A 5 -7.30 25.76 33.63
C ALA A 5 -7.95 24.37 33.75
N SER A 6 -9.23 24.27 33.39
CA SER A 6 -9.88 22.98 33.17
C SER A 6 -9.15 22.24 32.06
N PRO A 7 -8.60 21.03 32.30
CA PRO A 7 -8.07 20.23 31.22
C PRO A 7 -9.26 19.77 30.37
N ARG A 8 -9.25 20.16 29.10
CA ARG A 8 -10.15 19.60 28.09
C ARG A 8 -9.99 18.07 28.14
N PRO A 9 -11.07 17.28 28.10
CA PRO A 9 -10.94 15.83 28.08
C PRO A 9 -10.12 15.44 26.85
N GLY A 10 -8.99 14.76 27.11
CA GLY A 10 -8.19 14.14 26.06
C GLY A 10 -9.03 13.11 25.30
N PRO A 11 -8.65 12.78 24.05
CA PRO A 11 -9.35 11.78 23.26
C PRO A 11 -9.40 10.44 24.02
N PRO A 12 -10.47 9.64 23.83
CA PRO A 12 -10.67 8.40 24.55
C PRO A 12 -9.53 7.39 24.32
N PRO A 13 -9.18 6.55 25.31
CA PRO A 13 -8.20 5.48 25.16
C PRO A 13 -8.83 4.35 24.33
N GLY A 14 -8.76 4.50 23.02
CA GLY A 14 -9.40 3.59 22.07
C GLY A 14 -9.16 3.97 20.62
N GLU A 15 -8.73 5.21 20.36
CA GLU A 15 -8.17 5.55 19.05
C GLU A 15 -6.72 5.06 19.02
N ALA A 16 -6.57 3.76 18.73
CA ALA A 16 -5.34 3.22 18.18
C ALA A 16 -4.81 4.22 17.14
N PRO A 17 -3.48 4.42 17.03
CA PRO A 17 -2.93 5.26 15.97
C PRO A 17 -3.63 4.82 14.70
N ARG A 18 -4.29 5.74 14.01
CA ARG A 18 -4.76 5.47 12.66
C ARG A 18 -3.47 5.13 11.92
N GLU A 19 -3.14 3.85 11.87
CA GLU A 19 -2.17 3.28 10.97
C GLU A 19 -2.82 3.45 9.60
N GLY A 20 -2.85 4.70 9.13
CA GLY A 20 -2.49 5.04 7.77
C GLY A 20 -1.06 4.56 7.57
N GLY A 21 -0.87 3.25 7.70
CA GLY A 21 0.32 2.51 7.41
C GLY A 21 0.47 2.70 5.92
N ARG A 22 1.24 3.72 5.58
CA ARG A 22 1.62 4.04 4.22
C ARG A 22 2.20 2.75 3.68
N ARG A 23 1.40 2.03 2.86
CA ARG A 23 1.76 0.72 2.33
C ARG A 23 3.17 0.85 1.79
N LYS A 24 4.09 0.06 2.35
CA LYS A 24 5.52 0.15 2.06
C LYS A 24 5.67 0.27 0.55
N ARG A 25 6.29 1.35 0.10
CA ARG A 25 6.45 1.64 -1.33
C ARG A 25 7.14 0.42 -1.93
N THR A 26 6.46 -0.27 -2.84
CA THR A 26 7.07 -1.35 -3.61
C THR A 26 8.17 -0.73 -4.47
N SER A 27 9.40 -1.13 -4.22
CA SER A 27 10.53 -0.79 -5.09
C SER A 27 10.67 -1.92 -6.10
N PHE A 28 10.40 -1.61 -7.36
CA PHE A 28 10.56 -2.57 -8.45
C PHE A 28 12.05 -2.72 -8.76
N SER A 29 12.52 -3.95 -8.86
CA SER A 29 13.81 -4.29 -9.45
C SER A 29 13.72 -4.23 -10.98
N LYS A 30 14.86 -4.05 -11.66
CA LYS A 30 14.90 -4.00 -13.13
C LYS A 30 14.24 -5.23 -13.77
N ALA A 31 14.52 -6.43 -13.27
CA ALA A 31 13.93 -7.68 -13.77
C ALA A 31 12.40 -7.73 -13.57
N GLN A 32 11.89 -7.23 -12.44
CA GLN A 32 10.44 -7.17 -12.17
C GLN A 32 9.75 -6.18 -13.12
N LEU A 33 10.37 -5.03 -13.38
CA LEU A 33 9.90 -4.06 -14.38
C LEU A 33 9.84 -4.66 -15.78
N GLU A 34 10.89 -5.36 -16.22
CA GLU A 34 10.89 -6.00 -17.56
C GLU A 34 9.77 -7.04 -17.70
N LEU A 35 9.48 -7.81 -16.65
CA LEU A 35 8.37 -8.76 -16.65
C LEU A 35 7.01 -8.05 -16.78
N LEU A 36 6.81 -6.97 -16.01
CA LEU A 36 5.58 -6.18 -16.04
C LEU A 36 5.40 -5.49 -17.40
N VAL A 37 6.46 -4.91 -17.97
CA VAL A 37 6.42 -4.28 -19.30
C VAL A 37 6.06 -5.31 -20.37
N ARG A 38 6.71 -6.48 -20.38
CA ARG A 38 6.38 -7.55 -21.35
C ARG A 38 4.95 -8.06 -21.23
N ALA A 39 4.42 -8.11 -20.01
CA ALA A 39 3.03 -8.48 -19.77
C ALA A 39 2.08 -7.39 -20.27
N PHE A 40 2.41 -6.12 -20.03
CA PHE A 40 1.64 -4.97 -20.48
C PHE A 40 1.61 -4.84 -22.00
N GLU A 41 2.74 -5.11 -22.68
CA GLU A 41 2.81 -5.14 -24.16
C GLU A 41 1.86 -6.18 -24.77
N LYS A 42 1.65 -7.31 -24.09
CA LYS A 42 0.73 -8.37 -24.54
C LYS A 42 -0.72 -8.06 -24.17
N GLN A 43 -0.95 -7.59 -22.95
CA GLN A 43 -2.28 -7.28 -22.44
C GLN A 43 -2.19 -6.06 -21.52
N PRO A 44 -2.54 -4.85 -22.02
CA PRO A 44 -2.44 -3.60 -21.27
C PRO A 44 -3.38 -3.56 -20.05
N TYR A 45 -4.47 -4.32 -20.10
CA TYR A 45 -5.45 -4.43 -19.03
C TYR A 45 -5.53 -5.89 -18.58
N PRO A 46 -4.51 -6.38 -17.85
CA PRO A 46 -4.50 -7.74 -17.37
C PRO A 46 -5.66 -7.94 -16.39
N GLY A 47 -6.47 -8.99 -16.56
CA GLY A 47 -7.49 -9.37 -15.59
C GLY A 47 -6.89 -9.83 -14.25
N ILE A 48 -7.75 -10.03 -13.23
CA ILE A 48 -7.35 -10.40 -11.86
C ILE A 48 -6.37 -11.59 -11.86
N ALA A 49 -6.70 -12.67 -12.58
CA ALA A 49 -5.88 -13.88 -12.64
C ALA A 49 -4.45 -13.63 -13.17
N LEU A 50 -4.31 -12.78 -14.20
CA LEU A 50 -3.00 -12.46 -14.78
C LEU A 50 -2.19 -11.59 -13.81
N ARG A 51 -2.84 -10.66 -13.12
CA ARG A 51 -2.17 -9.83 -12.11
C ARG A 51 -1.77 -10.63 -10.87
N GLU A 52 -2.55 -11.61 -10.44
CA GLU A 52 -2.16 -12.54 -9.37
C GLU A 52 -0.96 -13.41 -9.77
N GLN A 53 -0.93 -13.90 -11.01
CA GLN A 53 0.23 -14.63 -11.52
C GLN A 53 1.49 -13.75 -11.54
N LEU A 54 1.38 -12.52 -12.03
CA LEU A 54 2.50 -11.56 -12.03
C LEU A 54 2.92 -11.17 -10.62
N ALA A 55 1.97 -11.10 -9.68
CA ALA A 55 2.24 -10.83 -8.28
C ALA A 55 3.11 -11.93 -7.65
N GLY A 56 2.79 -13.19 -7.91
CA GLY A 56 3.61 -14.33 -7.47
C GLY A 56 4.99 -14.38 -8.11
N LEU A 57 5.11 -13.95 -9.37
CA LEU A 57 6.40 -13.94 -10.09
C LEU A 57 7.31 -12.76 -9.70
N THR A 58 6.73 -11.65 -9.26
CA THR A 58 7.46 -10.43 -8.96
C THR A 58 7.59 -10.15 -7.47
N ASP A 59 6.92 -10.90 -6.59
CA ASP A 59 6.76 -10.57 -5.17
C ASP A 59 6.11 -9.19 -4.93
N ILE A 60 5.32 -8.74 -5.91
CA ILE A 60 4.63 -7.45 -5.88
C ILE A 60 3.15 -7.73 -5.66
N PRO A 61 2.48 -7.09 -4.70
CA PRO A 61 1.06 -7.30 -4.50
C PRO A 61 0.28 -6.92 -5.76
N GLU A 62 -0.73 -7.74 -6.11
CA GLU A 62 -1.63 -7.55 -7.27
C GLU A 62 -2.17 -6.11 -7.36
N ALA A 63 -2.52 -5.51 -6.22
CA ALA A 63 -2.99 -4.13 -6.13
C ALA A 63 -2.00 -3.05 -6.59
N ARG A 64 -0.74 -3.41 -6.89
CA ARG A 64 0.28 -2.51 -7.47
C ARG A 64 0.49 -2.73 -8.97
N ILE A 65 -0.12 -3.78 -9.53
CA ILE A 65 -0.08 -4.11 -10.96
C ILE A 65 -1.34 -3.48 -11.57
N GLN A 66 -1.18 -2.48 -12.43
CA GLN A 66 -2.26 -1.71 -13.05
C GLN A 66 -2.13 -1.73 -14.56
#